data_AF-A0A2W2FMW6-F1
#
_entry.id   AF-A0A2W2FMW6-F1
#
_cell.length_a   1.000
_cell.length_b   1.000
_cell.length_c   1.000
_cell.angle_alpha   90.00
_cell.angle_beta   90.00
_cell.angle_gamma   90.00
#
_symmetry.space_group_name_H-M   'P 1'
#
loop_
_entity.id
_entity.type
_entity.pdbx_description
1 polymer ?
#
loop_
_entity_poly.entity_id
_entity_poly.type
_entity_poly.pdbx_seq_one_letter_code
_entity_poly.pdbx_strand_id
1 'polypeptide(L)'
;MHVTPHERELAEAYQRGRNDGYKQASDSAQQASSSEVERLKRRIEELEKLLDEATRVYEIDGDQLVEVGRYANRWAGLPKLEVGDHVLLPQNWVSVMTDGPGATRGTVTRLGSTYRGEHARIVSRAPAESGEQSRDDSQMQGGTAV
;
A
#
# COMPACT_ATOMS: atom_id res chain seq x y z
N MET A 1 -28.89 -32.06 -55.94
CA MET A 1 -27.88 -32.82 -55.17
C MET A 1 -28.43 -32.94 -53.75
N HIS A 2 -28.94 -34.12 -53.38
CA HIS A 2 -29.57 -34.33 -52.07
C HIS A 2 -28.51 -34.83 -51.09
N VAL A 3 -28.30 -34.10 -50.00
CA VAL A 3 -27.45 -34.54 -48.90
C VAL A 3 -28.17 -35.68 -48.18
N THR A 4 -27.51 -36.83 -48.07
CA THR A 4 -28.07 -37.95 -47.34
C THR A 4 -28.11 -37.64 -45.84
N PRO A 5 -29.05 -38.22 -45.07
CA PRO A 5 -29.08 -38.03 -43.62
C PRO A 5 -27.74 -38.33 -42.93
N HIS A 6 -26.99 -39.31 -43.43
CA HIS A 6 -25.66 -39.67 -42.93
C HIS A 6 -24.60 -38.60 -43.22
N GLU A 7 -24.58 -38.02 -44.42
CA GLU A 7 -23.66 -36.92 -44.75
C GLU A 7 -23.95 -35.67 -43.91
N ARG A 8 -25.23 -35.42 -43.60
CA ARG A 8 -25.63 -34.33 -42.69
C ARG A 8 -25.13 -34.58 -41.28
N GLU A 9 -25.31 -35.79 -40.76
CA GLU A 9 -24.84 -36.17 -39.42
C GLU A 9 -23.31 -36.07 -39.30
N LEU A 10 -22.57 -36.54 -40.31
CA LEU A 10 -21.12 -36.41 -40.37
C LEU A 10 -20.67 -34.94 -40.41
N ALA A 11 -21.35 -34.09 -41.19
CA ALA A 11 -21.05 -32.67 -41.25
C ALA A 11 -21.30 -31.96 -39.91
N GLU A 12 -22.40 -32.29 -39.23
CA GLU A 12 -22.73 -31.75 -37.91
C GLU A 12 -21.73 -32.24 -36.84
N ALA A 13 -21.34 -33.52 -36.86
CA ALA A 13 -20.32 -34.06 -35.96
C ALA A 13 -18.95 -33.40 -36.17
N TYR A 14 -18.56 -33.21 -37.43
CA TYR A 14 -17.31 -32.50 -37.77
C TYR A 14 -17.34 -31.04 -37.32
N GLN A 15 -18.45 -30.32 -37.53
CA GLN A 15 -18.61 -28.95 -37.05
C GLN A 15 -18.53 -28.86 -35.52
N ARG A 16 -19.18 -29.78 -34.80
CA ARG A 16 -19.08 -29.85 -33.33
C ARG A 16 -17.64 -30.06 -32.88
N GLY A 17 -16.97 -31.09 -33.40
CA GLY A 17 -15.57 -31.39 -33.03
C GLY A 17 -14.61 -30.24 -33.32
N ARG A 18 -14.79 -29.54 -34.45
CA ARG A 18 -13.99 -28.35 -34.78
C ARG A 18 -14.23 -27.19 -33.81
N ASN A 19 -15.50 -26.92 -33.47
CA ASN A 19 -15.85 -25.85 -32.53
C ASN A 19 -15.37 -26.16 -31.11
N ASP A 20 -15.50 -27.40 -30.67
CA ASP A 20 -15.06 -27.84 -29.34
C ASP A 20 -13.54 -27.80 -29.22
N GLY A 21 -12.81 -28.27 -30.26
CA GLY A 21 -11.35 -28.17 -30.30
C GLY A 21 -10.86 -26.72 -30.31
N TYR A 22 -11.52 -25.82 -31.05
CA TYR A 22 -11.19 -24.39 -31.04
C TYR A 22 -11.41 -23.76 -29.66
N LYS A 23 -12.54 -24.03 -29.02
CA LYS A 23 -12.82 -23.56 -27.66
C LYS A 23 -11.80 -24.09 -26.66
N GLN A 24 -11.51 -25.39 -26.68
CA GLN A 24 -10.55 -25.99 -25.77
C GLN A 24 -9.13 -25.41 -25.95
N ALA A 25 -8.71 -25.18 -27.19
CA ALA A 25 -7.42 -24.54 -27.47
C ALA A 25 -7.39 -23.09 -26.97
N SER A 26 -8.46 -22.33 -27.19
CA SER A 26 -8.61 -20.96 -26.70
C SER A 26 -8.57 -20.90 -25.16
N ASP A 27 -9.31 -21.77 -24.50
CA ASP A 27 -9.38 -21.83 -23.02
C ASP A 27 -8.02 -22.23 -22.43
N SER A 28 -7.35 -23.21 -23.05
CA SER A 28 -6.02 -23.65 -22.62
C SER A 28 -4.98 -22.55 -22.79
N ALA A 29 -5.01 -21.82 -23.91
CA ALA A 29 -4.12 -20.69 -24.16
C ALA A 29 -4.36 -19.55 -23.16
N GLN A 30 -5.63 -19.25 -22.87
CA GLN A 30 -6.00 -18.23 -21.89
C GLN A 30 -5.53 -18.59 -20.47
N GLN A 31 -5.71 -19.85 -20.07
CA GLN A 31 -5.26 -20.35 -18.77
C GLN A 31 -3.73 -20.33 -18.64
N ALA A 32 -3.02 -20.73 -19.69
CA ALA A 32 -1.55 -20.69 -19.72
C ALA A 32 -1.06 -19.24 -19.60
N SER A 33 -1.66 -18.30 -20.35
CA SER A 33 -1.31 -16.88 -20.26
C SER A 33 -1.59 -16.30 -18.88
N SER A 34 -2.75 -16.61 -18.28
CA SER A 34 -3.11 -16.13 -16.95
C SER A 34 -2.12 -16.64 -15.88
N SER A 35 -1.79 -17.92 -15.94
CA SER A 35 -0.84 -18.55 -15.00
C SER A 35 0.55 -17.94 -15.11
N GLU A 36 0.98 -17.63 -16.33
CA GLU A 36 2.26 -16.96 -16.58
C GLU A 36 2.27 -15.53 -16.06
N VAL A 37 1.20 -14.76 -16.27
CA VAL A 37 1.05 -13.41 -15.70
C VAL A 37 1.13 -13.45 -14.17
N GLU A 38 0.42 -14.37 -13.51
CA GLU A 38 0.46 -14.50 -12.05
C GLU A 38 1.83 -14.97 -11.53
N ARG A 39 2.54 -15.80 -12.29
CA ARG A 39 3.94 -16.16 -11.97
C ARG A 39 4.85 -14.94 -12.07
N LEU A 40 4.72 -14.14 -13.13
CA LEU A 40 5.54 -12.95 -13.35
C LEU A 40 5.26 -11.88 -12.30
N LYS A 41 4.00 -11.62 -11.93
CA LYS A 41 3.64 -10.69 -10.85
C LYS A 41 4.31 -11.07 -9.54
N ARG A 42 4.21 -12.33 -9.12
CA ARG A 42 4.88 -12.84 -7.91
C ARG A 42 6.39 -12.65 -7.98
N ARG A 43 6.99 -12.87 -9.15
CA ARG A 43 8.43 -12.68 -9.34
C ARG A 43 8.83 -11.21 -9.25
N ILE A 44 8.03 -10.30 -9.78
CA ILE A 44 8.26 -8.85 -9.64
C ILE A 44 8.22 -8.46 -8.16
N GLU A 45 7.17 -8.87 -7.44
CA GLU A 45 7.04 -8.59 -6.00
C GLU A 45 8.23 -9.12 -5.18
N GLU A 46 8.72 -10.31 -5.50
CA GLU A 46 9.91 -10.90 -4.87
C GLU A 46 11.17 -10.08 -5.18
N LEU A 47 11.37 -9.70 -6.43
CA LEU A 47 12.53 -8.90 -6.85
C LEU A 47 12.51 -7.50 -6.25
N GLU A 48 11.34 -6.87 -6.15
CA GLU A 48 11.17 -5.57 -5.49
C GLU A 48 11.54 -5.67 -4.00
N LYS A 49 11.13 -6.73 -3.31
CA LYS A 49 11.53 -6.99 -1.92
C LYS A 49 13.03 -7.18 -1.78
N LEU A 50 13.65 -7.98 -2.64
CA LEU A 50 15.10 -8.21 -2.63
C LEU A 50 15.88 -6.92 -2.91
N LEU A 51 15.39 -6.10 -3.85
CA LEU A 51 16.00 -4.82 -4.15
C LEU A 51 15.87 -3.85 -2.96
N ASP A 52 14.70 -3.80 -2.32
CA ASP A 52 14.47 -2.99 -1.14
C ASP A 52 15.41 -3.39 -0.01
N GLU A 53 15.48 -4.69 0.33
CA GLU A 53 16.37 -5.22 1.35
C GLU A 53 17.85 -4.92 1.07
N ALA A 54 18.29 -5.08 -0.19
CA ALA A 54 19.68 -4.85 -0.56
C ALA A 54 20.09 -3.36 -0.57
N THR A 55 19.14 -2.44 -0.74
CA THR A 55 19.45 -1.01 -0.97
C THR A 55 18.95 -0.07 0.12
N ARG A 56 18.13 -0.56 1.05
CA ARG A 56 17.55 0.25 2.12
C ARG A 56 18.62 0.73 3.10
N VAL A 57 18.59 2.03 3.35
CA VAL A 57 19.48 2.71 4.28
C VAL A 57 18.66 3.17 5.49
N TYR A 58 19.16 2.90 6.69
CA TYR A 58 18.46 3.20 7.95
C TYR A 58 18.94 4.48 8.64
N GLU A 59 20.12 4.99 8.27
CA GLU A 59 20.72 6.15 8.90
C GLU A 59 21.58 6.92 7.90
N ILE A 60 21.54 8.25 7.97
CA ILE A 60 22.39 9.14 7.17
C ILE A 60 22.83 10.33 8.03
N ASP A 61 24.14 10.58 8.10
CA ASP A 61 24.76 11.60 8.97
C ASP A 61 24.32 11.54 10.45
N GLY A 62 24.05 10.35 10.98
CA GLY A 62 23.56 10.15 12.35
C GLY A 62 22.06 10.39 12.55
N ASP A 63 21.35 10.83 11.51
CA ASP A 63 19.89 10.93 11.51
C ASP A 63 19.29 9.61 11.05
N GLN A 64 18.30 9.10 11.78
CA GLN A 64 17.52 7.94 11.39
C GLN A 64 16.67 8.26 10.15
N LEU A 65 16.68 7.40 9.15
CA LEU A 65 15.78 7.46 8.01
C LEU A 65 14.49 6.70 8.31
N VAL A 66 13.36 7.31 7.98
CA VAL A 66 12.04 6.74 8.12
C VAL A 66 11.14 7.14 6.96
N GLU A 67 10.17 6.31 6.64
CA GLU A 67 9.09 6.65 5.71
C GLU A 67 7.86 7.06 6.52
N VAL A 68 7.29 8.21 6.17
CA VAL A 68 6.03 8.72 6.72
C VAL A 68 5.04 8.80 5.57
N GLY A 69 4.05 7.92 5.57
CA GLY A 69 3.20 7.69 4.41
C GLY A 69 4.02 7.12 3.24
N ARG A 70 4.21 7.91 2.18
CA ARG A 70 4.99 7.55 0.97
C ARG A 70 6.32 8.30 0.85
N TYR A 71 6.64 9.16 1.81
CA TYR A 71 7.79 10.07 1.72
C TYR A 71 8.88 9.69 2.72
N ALA A 72 10.12 9.70 2.24
CA ALA A 72 11.29 9.47 3.05
C ALA A 72 11.68 10.75 3.82
N ASN A 73 11.91 10.62 5.11
CA ASN A 73 12.21 11.71 6.02
C ASN A 73 13.37 11.34 6.96
N ARG A 74 14.02 12.37 7.52
CA ARG A 74 15.11 12.26 8.49
C ARG A 74 14.63 12.60 9.90
N TRP A 75 15.07 11.80 10.87
CA TRP A 75 14.83 12.02 12.28
C TRP A 75 16.16 12.11 13.04
N ALA A 76 16.39 13.28 13.63
CA ALA A 76 17.59 13.57 14.42
C ALA A 76 17.35 13.47 15.94
N GLY A 77 16.09 13.29 16.35
CA GLY A 77 15.72 13.32 17.75
C GLY A 77 15.97 11.98 18.46
N LEU A 78 15.89 12.03 19.78
CA LEU A 78 15.88 10.84 20.64
C LEU A 78 14.54 10.79 21.39
N PRO A 79 13.95 9.60 21.59
CA PRO A 79 14.41 8.28 21.12
C PRO A 79 14.22 8.05 19.60
N LYS A 80 14.88 7.01 19.05
CA LYS A 80 14.68 6.56 17.66
C LYS A 80 13.20 6.23 17.42
N LEU A 81 12.69 6.57 16.25
CA LEU A 81 11.31 6.32 15.83
C LEU A 81 11.08 4.84 15.51
N GLU A 82 9.87 4.40 15.78
CA GLU A 82 9.33 3.08 15.48
C GLU A 82 8.16 3.20 14.50
N VAL A 83 7.81 2.09 13.84
CA VAL A 83 6.64 2.04 12.96
C VAL A 83 5.38 2.24 13.81
N GLY A 84 4.51 3.15 13.38
CA GLY A 84 3.32 3.55 14.12
C GLY A 84 3.48 4.84 14.92
N ASP A 85 4.70 5.34 15.12
CA ASP A 85 4.91 6.62 15.79
C ASP A 85 4.29 7.78 15.00
N HIS A 86 3.66 8.70 15.73
CA HIS A 86 3.14 9.93 15.15
C HIS A 86 4.20 11.03 15.19
N VAL A 87 4.33 11.75 14.09
CA VAL A 87 5.34 12.80 13.91
C VAL A 87 4.75 14.05 13.29
N LEU A 88 5.38 15.19 13.56
CA LEU A 88 5.09 16.45 12.89
C LEU A 88 6.09 16.66 11.76
N LEU A 89 5.56 16.70 10.56
CA LEU A 89 6.30 16.99 9.34
C LEU A 89 6.40 18.51 9.15
N PRO A 90 7.49 18.97 8.52
CA PRO A 90 7.61 20.37 8.15
C PRO A 90 6.50 20.72 7.16
N GLN A 91 6.04 21.97 7.24
CA GLN A 91 5.04 22.48 6.33
C GLN A 91 5.54 22.37 4.89
N ASN A 92 4.75 21.70 4.03
CA ASN A 92 4.96 21.71 2.59
C ASN A 92 3.75 22.34 1.90
N TRP A 93 3.95 22.85 0.69
CA TRP A 93 2.91 23.59 -0.05
C TRP A 93 1.62 22.76 -0.26
N VAL A 94 1.75 21.44 -0.41
CA VAL A 94 0.61 20.53 -0.58
C VAL A 94 -0.24 20.46 0.69
N SER A 95 0.37 20.32 1.87
CA SER A 95 -0.39 20.29 3.12
C SER A 95 -0.97 21.65 3.48
N VAL A 96 -0.34 22.77 3.10
CA VAL A 96 -0.97 24.09 3.24
C VAL A 96 -2.29 24.18 2.47
N MET A 97 -2.34 23.57 1.29
CA MET A 97 -3.54 23.56 0.46
C MET A 97 -4.62 22.61 0.99
N THR A 98 -4.23 21.47 1.55
CA THR A 98 -5.16 20.43 2.00
C THR A 98 -5.61 20.60 3.45
N ASP A 99 -4.69 20.88 4.37
CA ASP A 99 -4.89 20.85 5.83
C ASP A 99 -4.80 22.25 6.48
N GLY A 100 -4.42 23.26 5.69
CA GLY A 100 -4.19 24.61 6.17
C GLY A 100 -2.75 24.85 6.68
N PRO A 101 -2.44 26.07 7.11
CA PRO A 101 -1.09 26.42 7.52
C PRO A 101 -0.72 25.77 8.86
N GLY A 102 0.33 24.94 8.87
CA GLY A 102 0.90 24.39 10.09
C GLY A 102 1.82 23.21 9.80
N ALA A 103 2.44 22.67 10.86
CA ALA A 103 3.10 21.38 10.78
C ALA A 103 2.06 20.27 10.63
N THR A 104 2.30 19.35 9.71
CA THR A 104 1.34 18.29 9.38
C THR A 104 1.62 17.05 10.21
N ARG A 105 0.59 16.45 10.80
CA ARG A 105 0.73 15.17 11.48
C ARG A 105 0.85 14.04 10.46
N GLY A 106 1.82 13.15 10.65
CA GLY A 106 1.97 11.92 9.90
C GLY A 106 2.29 10.74 10.80
N THR A 107 2.22 9.53 10.25
CA THR A 107 2.55 8.28 10.95
C THR A 107 3.72 7.61 10.25
N VAL A 108 4.72 7.17 11.02
CA VAL A 108 5.84 6.39 10.51
C VAL A 108 5.31 5.05 10.00
N THR A 109 5.42 4.82 8.70
CA THR A 109 4.93 3.61 8.04
C THR A 109 6.01 2.55 7.91
N ARG A 110 7.28 2.97 7.78
CA ARG A 110 8.41 2.06 7.61
C ARG A 110 9.72 2.69 8.08
N LEU A 111 10.67 1.85 8.50
CA LEU A 111 12.02 2.28 8.86
C LEU A 111 12.96 2.21 7.65
N GLY A 112 13.92 3.13 7.60
CA GLY A 112 14.83 3.32 6.49
C GLY A 112 14.16 3.87 5.23
N SER A 113 14.97 4.06 4.19
CA SER A 113 14.49 4.35 2.84
C SER A 113 15.46 3.82 1.79
N THR A 114 14.94 3.50 0.60
CA THR A 114 15.73 3.25 -0.61
C THR A 114 15.96 4.52 -1.43
N TYR A 115 15.25 5.61 -1.11
CA TYR A 115 15.42 6.89 -1.76
C TYR A 115 16.75 7.54 -1.34
N ARG A 116 17.51 8.03 -2.32
CA ARG A 116 18.86 8.60 -2.12
C ARG A 116 18.94 10.11 -2.29
N GLY A 117 17.83 10.77 -2.60
CA GLY A 117 17.79 12.22 -2.77
C GLY A 117 17.73 12.98 -1.45
N GLU A 118 17.33 14.25 -1.51
CA GLU A 118 17.16 15.07 -0.31
C GLU A 118 15.96 14.61 0.53
N HIS A 119 16.18 14.52 1.83
CA HIS A 119 15.17 14.08 2.79
C HIS A 119 14.74 15.25 3.67
N ALA A 120 13.43 15.46 3.76
CA ALA A 120 12.89 16.45 4.68
C ALA A 120 13.14 16.01 6.14
N ARG A 121 13.43 16.97 7.01
CA ARG A 121 13.65 16.71 8.44
C ARG A 121 12.33 16.76 9.19
N ILE A 122 12.04 15.71 9.95
CA ILE A 122 10.90 15.68 10.88
C ILE A 122 11.13 16.73 11.97
N VAL A 123 10.09 17.50 12.28
CA VAL A 123 10.15 18.61 13.24
C VAL A 123 10.16 18.07 14.67
N SER A 124 9.20 17.20 15.00
CA SER A 124 9.08 16.60 16.34
C SER A 124 8.24 15.32 16.30
N ARG A 125 8.24 14.56 17.41
CA ARG A 125 7.15 13.61 17.66
C ARG A 125 5.86 14.37 17.92
N ALA A 126 4.75 13.78 17.49
CA ALA A 126 3.43 14.17 17.92
C ALA A 126 2.99 13.25 19.07
N PRO A 127 2.19 13.74 20.02
CA PRO A 127 1.59 12.88 21.03
C PRO A 127 0.75 11.79 20.34
N ALA A 128 0.87 10.56 20.83
CA ALA A 128 -0.05 9.50 20.46
C ALA A 128 -1.47 9.97 20.79
N GLU A 129 -2.44 9.69 19.92
CA GLU A 129 -3.83 9.97 20.25
C GLU A 129 -4.22 9.06 21.40
N SER A 130 -4.14 9.59 22.63
CA SER A 130 -4.82 9.03 23.78
C SER A 130 -6.31 9.12 23.46
N GLY A 131 -6.87 8.00 23.00
CA GLY A 131 -8.30 7.78 23.18
C GLY A 131 -8.65 8.01 24.65
N GLU A 132 -9.84 8.58 24.87
CA GLU A 132 -10.43 8.94 26.17
C GLU A 132 -10.12 10.36 26.68
N GLN A 133 -10.76 11.32 26.00
CA GLN A 133 -11.55 12.32 26.73
C GLN A 133 -12.63 11.60 27.54
N SER A 134 -12.26 11.10 28.72
CA SER A 134 -13.24 10.73 29.75
C SER A 134 -13.97 12.01 30.14
N ARG A 135 -15.26 12.02 29.84
CA ARG A 135 -16.19 13.10 30.11
C ARG A 135 -16.12 13.46 31.59
N ASP A 136 -15.94 14.76 31.78
CA ASP A 136 -16.22 15.51 32.98
C ASP A 136 -17.65 15.20 33.45
N ASP A 137 -17.76 14.41 34.51
CA ASP A 137 -19.04 14.12 35.20
C ASP A 137 -18.76 13.97 36.70
N SER A 138 -18.28 15.06 37.33
CA SER A 138 -18.29 15.22 38.78
C SER A 138 -18.13 16.67 39.19
N GLN A 139 -19.24 17.43 39.16
CA GLN A 139 -19.49 18.50 40.14
C GLN A 139 -20.98 18.89 40.20
N MET A 140 -21.80 17.97 40.70
CA MET A 140 -23.05 18.34 41.38
C MET A 140 -22.73 18.56 42.86
N GLN A 141 -22.24 19.76 43.20
CA GLN A 141 -22.30 20.24 44.58
C GLN A 141 -23.65 20.94 44.77
N GLY A 142 -24.62 20.18 45.28
CA GLY A 142 -25.84 20.72 45.86
C GLY A 142 -25.51 21.60 47.06
N GLY A 143 -26.06 22.81 47.04
CA GLY A 143 -25.78 23.88 47.98
C GLY A 143 -26.16 23.58 49.43
N THR A 144 -25.38 24.17 50.32
CA THR A 144 -25.64 24.20 51.76
C THR A 144 -26.30 25.54 52.13
N ALA A 145 -27.37 25.42 52.92
CA ALA A 145 -27.93 26.34 53.92
C ALA A 145 -27.67 27.85 53.84
N VAL A 146 -28.77 28.62 53.84
CA VAL A 146 -29.04 29.70 54.82
C VAL A 146 -30.53 29.64 55.18
#